data_AF-A0A9N9HQR6-F1
#
_entry.id   AF-A0A9N9HQR6-F1
#
_cell.length_a   1.000
_cell.length_b   1.000
_cell.length_c   1.000
_cell.angle_alpha   90.00
_cell.angle_beta   90.00
_cell.angle_gamma   90.00
#
_symmetry.space_group_name_H-M   'P 1'
#
loop_
_entity.id
_entity.type
_entity.pdbx_description
1 polymer ?
#
loop_
_entity_poly.entity_id
_entity_poly.type
_entity_poly.pdbx_seq_one_letter_code
_entity_poly.pdbx_strand_id
1 'polypeptide(L)'
;TNVGKLLMQQCSSTLKKISLELGGNAPFIAFDDANVEAAVEVSGFKVGSGFDPQTTHGPLINAKAVDKVTRHIEDAVAKGAEILVGGVRRNGNYFDPTVLTGMSADMIVTNEETFGPVAALYKFDKDEEVIKLANNSQMLADVGK
;
A
#
# COMPACT_ATOMS: atom_id res chain seq x y z
N THR A 1 3.91 13.19 5.91
CA THR A 1 4.10 12.40 7.16
C THR A 1 4.32 13.31 8.37
N ASN A 2 4.17 12.78 9.59
CA ASN A 2 4.34 13.54 10.85
C ASN A 2 5.76 14.11 11.02
N VAL A 3 6.78 13.33 10.62
CA VAL A 3 8.19 13.76 10.71
C VAL A 3 8.47 14.95 9.80
N GLY A 4 7.95 14.95 8.56
CA GLY A 4 8.13 16.07 7.63
C GLY A 4 7.54 17.38 8.17
N LYS A 5 6.36 17.33 8.81
CA LYS A 5 5.72 18.49 9.45
C LYS A 5 6.59 19.05 10.59
N LEU A 6 7.14 18.18 11.43
CA LEU A 6 8.04 18.57 12.53
C LEU A 6 9.34 19.20 12.01
N LEU A 7 9.96 18.60 10.99
CA LEU A 7 11.19 19.13 10.38
C LEU A 7 10.95 20.51 9.76
N MET A 8 9.83 20.70 9.06
CA MET A 8 9.46 22.01 8.50
C MET A 8 9.29 23.06 9.60
N GLN A 9 8.60 22.71 10.70
CA GLN A 9 8.44 23.60 11.85
C GLN A 9 9.80 23.98 12.46
N GLN A 10 10.71 23.02 12.64
CA GLN A 10 12.04 23.29 13.18
C GLN A 10 12.89 24.18 12.24
N CYS A 11 12.86 23.92 10.93
CA CYS A 11 13.61 24.69 9.94
C CYS A 11 13.12 26.13 9.77
N SER A 12 11.84 26.41 10.05
CA SER A 12 11.26 27.75 9.95
C SER A 12 11.98 28.81 10.78
N SER A 13 12.48 28.42 11.96
CA SER A 13 13.20 29.31 12.90
C SER A 13 14.52 29.85 12.34
N THR A 14 15.10 29.19 11.34
CA THR A 14 16.42 29.53 10.77
C THR A 14 16.41 29.71 9.26
N LEU A 15 15.21 29.76 8.65
CA LEU A 15 15.02 29.92 7.20
C LEU A 15 15.83 28.93 6.35
N LYS A 16 16.03 27.70 6.85
CA LYS A 16 16.72 26.66 6.08
C LYS A 16 15.84 26.22 4.92
N LYS A 17 16.40 26.24 3.72
CA LYS A 17 15.78 25.61 2.55
C LYS A 17 15.71 24.11 2.79
N ILE A 18 14.54 23.52 2.60
CA ILE A 18 14.28 22.09 2.71
C ILE A 18 13.55 21.60 1.47
N SER A 19 13.83 20.36 1.09
CA SER A 19 13.06 19.57 0.13
C SER A 19 12.59 18.31 0.86
N LEU A 20 11.33 17.92 0.69
CA LEU A 20 10.69 16.84 1.45
C LEU A 20 10.03 15.86 0.49
N GLU A 21 10.55 14.63 0.44
CA GLU A 21 9.86 13.47 -0.13
C GLU A 21 9.16 12.74 1.02
N LEU A 22 7.83 12.74 1.03
CA LEU A 22 7.03 12.16 2.09
C LEU A 22 6.27 10.94 1.55
N GLY A 23 5.90 10.03 2.45
CA GLY A 23 5.04 8.89 2.11
C GLY A 23 3.76 9.35 1.41
N GLY A 24 3.31 8.56 0.43
CA GLY A 24 2.13 8.80 -0.38
C GLY A 24 1.08 7.74 -0.15
N ASN A 25 -0.02 7.77 -0.91
CA ASN A 25 -0.85 6.57 -1.05
C ASN A 25 -1.12 6.40 -2.54
N ALA A 26 -0.33 5.56 -3.19
CA ALA A 26 -0.46 5.31 -4.62
C ALA A 26 -1.56 4.25 -4.82
N PRO A 27 -2.75 4.63 -5.33
CA PRO A 27 -3.80 3.65 -5.60
C PRO A 27 -3.35 2.75 -6.76
N PHE A 28 -3.46 1.44 -6.58
CA PHE A 28 -3.33 0.48 -7.68
C PHE A 28 -4.73 0.21 -8.24
N ILE A 29 -4.98 0.64 -9.46
CA ILE A 29 -6.32 0.70 -10.04
C ILE A 29 -6.40 -0.31 -11.20
N ALA A 30 -7.40 -1.19 -11.15
CA ALA A 30 -7.60 -2.27 -12.11
C ALA A 30 -8.99 -2.11 -12.76
N PHE A 31 -9.02 -1.84 -14.07
CA PHE A 31 -10.24 -1.75 -14.87
C PHE A 31 -10.86 -3.15 -15.09
N ASP A 32 -12.06 -3.23 -15.68
CA ASP A 32 -12.71 -4.50 -16.01
C ASP A 32 -11.92 -5.40 -16.98
N ASP A 33 -11.02 -4.82 -17.77
CA ASP A 33 -10.08 -5.53 -18.64
C ASP A 33 -8.72 -5.81 -17.96
N ALA A 34 -8.60 -5.50 -16.67
CA ALA A 34 -7.40 -5.78 -15.92
C ALA A 34 -7.20 -7.29 -15.83
N ASN A 35 -6.02 -7.70 -16.29
CA ASN A 35 -5.57 -9.08 -16.31
C ASN A 35 -5.45 -9.60 -14.87
N VAL A 36 -6.49 -10.31 -14.41
CA VAL A 36 -6.52 -10.98 -13.09
C VAL A 36 -5.44 -12.07 -13.04
N GLU A 37 -4.99 -12.59 -14.20
CA GLU A 37 -3.85 -13.50 -14.26
C GLU A 37 -2.54 -12.85 -13.78
N ALA A 38 -2.38 -11.52 -13.85
CA ALA A 38 -1.24 -10.82 -13.26
C ALA A 38 -1.22 -10.95 -11.72
N ALA A 39 -2.39 -11.08 -11.08
CA ALA A 39 -2.45 -11.40 -9.66
C ALA A 39 -2.00 -12.85 -9.39
N VAL A 40 -2.15 -13.76 -10.34
CA VAL A 40 -1.65 -15.15 -10.23
C VAL A 40 -0.13 -15.19 -10.24
N GLU A 41 0.55 -14.29 -10.96
CA GLU A 41 2.02 -14.21 -10.96
C GLU A 41 2.61 -13.98 -9.57
N VAL A 42 1.89 -13.24 -8.72
CA VAL A 42 2.28 -12.96 -7.32
C VAL A 42 2.39 -14.26 -6.50
N SER A 43 1.61 -15.30 -6.84
CA SER A 43 1.70 -16.61 -6.16
C SER A 43 3.04 -17.31 -6.38
N GLY A 44 3.79 -16.96 -7.43
CA GLY A 44 5.12 -17.49 -7.72
C GLY A 44 6.24 -16.83 -6.90
N PHE A 45 5.95 -15.78 -6.14
CA PHE A 45 6.94 -15.05 -5.37
C PHE A 45 7.47 -15.88 -4.20
N LYS A 46 8.79 -15.92 -4.08
CA LYS A 46 9.51 -16.60 -3.00
C LYS A 46 9.85 -15.60 -1.90
N VAL A 47 9.27 -15.82 -0.72
CA VAL A 47 9.58 -15.07 0.50
C VAL A 47 10.71 -15.77 1.25
N GLY A 48 11.79 -15.05 1.56
CA GLY A 48 12.97 -15.64 2.16
C GLY A 48 14.09 -14.67 2.50
N SER A 49 15.26 -15.21 2.84
CA SER A 49 16.45 -14.40 3.14
C SER A 49 16.89 -13.62 1.91
N GLY A 50 17.25 -12.34 2.09
CA GLY A 50 17.82 -11.52 1.01
C GLY A 50 19.19 -11.99 0.50
N PHE A 51 19.82 -12.97 1.16
CA PHE A 51 21.06 -13.60 0.70
C PHE A 51 20.82 -14.82 -0.21
N ASP A 52 19.58 -15.32 -0.28
CA ASP A 52 19.23 -16.44 -1.17
C ASP A 52 18.89 -15.90 -2.57
N PRO A 53 19.60 -16.33 -3.63
CA PRO A 53 19.34 -15.88 -5.01
C PRO A 53 17.94 -16.22 -5.54
N GLN A 54 17.24 -17.17 -4.92
CA GLN A 54 15.87 -17.51 -5.28
C GLN A 54 14.82 -16.63 -4.58
N THR A 55 15.20 -15.88 -3.55
CA THR A 55 14.28 -14.98 -2.86
C THR A 55 13.91 -13.81 -3.75
N THR A 56 12.61 -13.59 -3.89
CA THR A 56 12.06 -12.40 -4.54
C THR A 56 11.68 -11.32 -3.52
N HIS A 57 11.27 -11.72 -2.31
CA HIS A 57 10.76 -10.82 -1.29
C HIS A 57 11.37 -11.13 0.09
N GLY A 58 11.98 -10.13 0.68
CA GLY A 58 12.57 -10.19 2.01
C GLY A 58 11.56 -9.94 3.14
N PRO A 59 12.03 -9.86 4.40
CA PRO A 59 11.17 -9.50 5.51
C PRO A 59 10.80 -8.02 5.48
N LEU A 60 9.70 -7.68 6.13
CA LEU A 60 9.40 -6.32 6.54
C LEU A 60 10.43 -5.83 7.56
N ILE A 61 10.58 -4.50 7.65
CA ILE A 61 11.64 -3.88 8.45
C ILE A 61 11.54 -4.20 9.96
N ASN A 62 10.32 -4.34 10.49
CA ASN A 62 10.08 -4.66 11.91
C ASN A 62 8.67 -5.22 12.14
N ALA A 63 8.41 -5.69 13.36
CA ALA A 63 7.12 -6.23 13.78
C ALA A 63 5.96 -5.22 13.64
N LYS A 64 6.20 -3.92 13.85
CA LYS A 64 5.16 -2.90 13.70
C LYS A 64 4.67 -2.79 12.25
N ALA A 65 5.56 -2.97 11.27
CA ALA A 65 5.17 -3.02 9.86
C ALA A 65 4.30 -4.25 9.56
N VAL A 66 4.65 -5.41 10.13
CA VAL A 66 3.84 -6.64 10.02
C VAL A 66 2.45 -6.44 10.62
N ASP A 67 2.38 -5.87 11.81
CA ASP A 67 1.11 -5.62 12.50
C ASP A 67 0.25 -4.60 11.73
N LYS A 68 0.88 -3.58 11.12
CA LYS A 68 0.18 -2.61 10.26
C LYS A 68 -0.42 -3.28 9.03
N VAL A 69 0.35 -4.10 8.31
CA VAL A 69 -0.11 -4.87 7.15
C VAL A 69 -1.28 -5.77 7.54
N THR A 70 -1.15 -6.48 8.66
CA THR A 70 -2.20 -7.38 9.17
C THR A 70 -3.49 -6.61 9.44
N ARG A 71 -3.43 -5.50 10.19
CA ARG A 71 -4.59 -4.63 10.48
C ARG A 71 -5.28 -4.14 9.20
N HIS A 72 -4.50 -3.75 8.19
CA HIS A 72 -5.02 -3.25 6.92
C HIS A 72 -5.79 -4.33 6.15
N ILE A 73 -5.25 -5.56 6.11
CA ILE A 73 -5.91 -6.71 5.46
C ILE A 73 -7.18 -7.09 6.24
N GLU A 74 -7.10 -7.18 7.57
CA GLU A 74 -8.24 -7.53 8.42
C GLU A 74 -9.40 -6.52 8.28
N ASP A 75 -9.10 -5.22 8.27
CA ASP A 75 -10.11 -4.17 8.06
C ASP A 75 -10.77 -4.29 6.69
N ALA A 76 -9.98 -4.50 5.63
CA ALA A 76 -10.50 -4.68 4.28
C ALA A 76 -11.42 -5.90 4.18
N VAL A 77 -10.98 -7.06 4.71
CA VAL A 77 -11.78 -8.29 4.70
C VAL A 77 -13.05 -8.13 5.53
N ALA A 78 -12.97 -7.49 6.70
CA ALA A 78 -14.14 -7.22 7.54
C ALA A 78 -15.19 -6.33 6.84
N LYS A 79 -14.77 -5.53 5.86
CA LYS A 79 -15.62 -4.65 5.03
C LYS A 79 -15.98 -5.26 3.67
N GLY A 80 -15.65 -6.53 3.43
CA GLY A 80 -16.06 -7.27 2.25
C GLY A 80 -15.02 -7.39 1.14
N ALA A 81 -13.77 -6.99 1.38
CA ALA A 81 -12.68 -7.33 0.46
C ALA A 81 -12.40 -8.84 0.47
N GLU A 82 -11.92 -9.35 -0.64
CA GLU A 82 -11.49 -10.75 -0.79
C GLU A 82 -9.97 -10.83 -0.97
N ILE A 83 -9.35 -11.80 -0.29
CA ILE A 83 -7.93 -12.12 -0.49
C ILE A 83 -7.84 -13.05 -1.70
N LEU A 84 -7.29 -12.54 -2.81
CA LEU A 84 -7.08 -13.31 -4.03
C LEU A 84 -5.79 -14.16 -3.93
N VAL A 85 -4.73 -13.60 -3.35
CA VAL A 85 -3.43 -14.26 -3.13
C VAL A 85 -2.85 -13.79 -1.80
N GLY A 86 -2.13 -14.67 -1.10
CA GLY A 86 -1.33 -14.31 0.09
C GLY A 86 -2.17 -14.15 1.36
N GLY A 87 -1.98 -13.04 2.07
CA GLY A 87 -2.66 -12.74 3.33
C GLY A 87 -2.07 -13.44 4.56
N VAL A 88 -0.90 -14.07 4.43
CA VAL A 88 -0.32 -14.91 5.49
C VAL A 88 0.86 -14.21 6.15
N ARG A 89 0.73 -13.99 7.47
CA ARG A 89 1.86 -13.66 8.34
C ARG A 89 2.73 -14.90 8.54
N ARG A 90 4.04 -14.77 8.29
CA ARG A 90 5.03 -15.82 8.54
C ARG A 90 5.79 -15.55 9.84
N ASN A 91 6.66 -16.49 10.20
CA ASN A 91 7.49 -16.34 11.40
C ASN A 91 8.45 -15.15 11.27
N GLY A 92 8.75 -14.45 12.36
CA GLY A 92 9.55 -13.22 12.35
C GLY A 92 8.83 -12.05 11.66
N ASN A 93 9.57 -11.28 10.86
CA ASN A 93 9.03 -10.11 10.15
C ASN A 93 8.62 -10.42 8.70
N TYR A 94 8.37 -11.68 8.36
CA TYR A 94 8.00 -12.08 7.00
C TYR A 94 6.49 -12.04 6.81
N PHE A 95 6.05 -11.59 5.63
CA PHE A 95 4.64 -11.54 5.25
C PHE A 95 4.52 -11.86 3.76
N ASP A 96 3.49 -12.62 3.40
CA ASP A 96 3.29 -13.01 2.00
C ASP A 96 2.78 -11.84 1.15
N PRO A 97 3.32 -11.66 -0.07
CA PRO A 97 2.73 -10.78 -1.05
C PRO A 97 1.23 -11.07 -1.20
N THR A 98 0.43 -10.04 -0.95
CA THR A 98 -1.02 -10.15 -0.81
C THR A 98 -1.73 -9.33 -1.87
N VAL A 99 -2.71 -9.92 -2.53
CA VAL A 99 -3.59 -9.22 -3.46
C VAL A 99 -5.01 -9.22 -2.90
N LEU A 100 -5.58 -8.03 -2.72
CA LEU A 100 -6.95 -7.82 -2.27
C LEU A 100 -7.82 -7.35 -3.44
N THR A 101 -9.05 -7.86 -3.51
CA THR A 101 -10.08 -7.42 -4.46
C THR A 101 -11.33 -6.98 -3.71
N GLY A 102 -12.28 -6.34 -4.39
CA GLY A 102 -13.49 -5.81 -3.74
C GLY A 102 -13.20 -4.60 -2.85
N MET A 103 -12.16 -3.83 -3.17
CA MET A 103 -11.76 -2.67 -2.38
C MET A 103 -12.77 -1.52 -2.48
N SER A 104 -13.04 -0.87 -1.36
CA SER A 104 -13.94 0.30 -1.26
C SER A 104 -13.28 1.46 -0.50
N ALA A 105 -13.82 2.67 -0.66
CA ALA A 105 -13.22 3.91 -0.13
C ALA A 105 -13.19 4.01 1.40
N ASP A 106 -14.03 3.24 2.10
CA ASP A 106 -14.11 3.21 3.57
C ASP A 106 -13.08 2.26 4.21
N MET A 107 -12.31 1.51 3.42
CA MET A 107 -11.24 0.65 3.90
C MET A 107 -10.00 1.47 4.29
N ILE A 108 -9.31 1.07 5.36
CA ILE A 108 -8.13 1.77 5.87
C ILE A 108 -7.04 1.87 4.80
N VAL A 109 -6.85 0.82 4.00
CA VAL A 109 -5.88 0.77 2.90
C VAL A 109 -6.04 1.93 1.89
N THR A 110 -7.25 2.48 1.72
CA THR A 110 -7.50 3.59 0.79
C THR A 110 -7.00 4.93 1.31
N ASN A 111 -6.88 5.09 2.63
CA ASN A 111 -6.55 6.36 3.27
C ASN A 111 -5.21 6.34 4.02
N GLU A 112 -4.72 5.15 4.38
CA GLU A 112 -3.44 4.95 5.02
C GLU A 112 -2.50 4.10 4.16
N GLU A 113 -1.27 4.59 3.99
CA GLU A 113 -0.21 3.86 3.31
C GLU A 113 0.17 2.56 4.06
N THR A 114 -0.01 1.40 3.44
CA THR A 114 0.23 0.09 4.07
C THR A 114 1.71 -0.17 4.38
N PHE A 115 2.65 0.30 3.54
CA PHE A 115 4.10 0.05 3.67
C PHE A 115 4.48 -1.45 3.77
N GLY A 116 3.76 -2.30 3.04
CA GLY A 116 4.06 -3.72 2.96
C GLY A 116 3.62 -4.30 1.62
N PRO A 117 3.85 -5.61 1.40
CA PRO A 117 3.65 -6.25 0.11
C PRO A 117 2.16 -6.53 -0.12
N VAL A 118 1.34 -5.49 -0.20
CA VAL A 118 -0.11 -5.57 -0.41
C VAL A 118 -0.49 -4.76 -1.65
N ALA A 119 -1.10 -5.42 -2.62
CA ALA A 119 -1.77 -4.80 -3.75
C ALA A 119 -3.27 -4.80 -3.50
N ALA A 120 -3.89 -3.61 -3.54
CA ALA A 120 -5.33 -3.44 -3.33
C ALA A 120 -5.98 -3.05 -4.65
N LEU A 121 -6.84 -3.93 -5.18
CA LEU A 121 -7.48 -3.76 -6.48
C LEU A 121 -8.88 -3.16 -6.32
N TYR A 122 -9.08 -1.98 -6.89
CA TYR A 122 -10.36 -1.28 -6.94
C TYR A 122 -11.01 -1.53 -8.29
N LYS A 123 -12.26 -2.03 -8.27
CA LYS A 123 -13.10 -2.19 -9.47
C LYS A 123 -14.00 -0.97 -9.65
N PHE A 124 -14.23 -0.55 -10.88
CA PHE A 124 -15.13 0.55 -11.22
C PHE A 124 -15.59 0.41 -12.68
N ASP A 125 -16.74 0.98 -12.99
CA ASP A 125 -17.35 0.89 -14.33
C ASP A 125 -17.11 2.15 -15.18
N LYS A 126 -16.70 3.27 -14.56
CA LYS A 126 -16.57 4.59 -15.21
C LYS A 126 -15.27 5.30 -14.86
N ASP A 127 -14.59 5.81 -15.88
CA ASP A 127 -13.33 6.57 -15.78
C ASP A 127 -13.42 7.76 -14.79
N GLU A 128 -14.57 8.43 -14.74
CA GLU A 128 -14.80 9.60 -13.88
C GLU A 128 -14.78 9.26 -12.38
N GLU A 129 -15.15 8.02 -12.03
CA GLU A 129 -15.14 7.53 -10.65
C GLU A 129 -13.71 7.23 -10.19
N VAL A 130 -12.85 6.74 -11.09
CA VAL A 130 -11.43 6.50 -10.85
C VAL A 130 -10.69 7.77 -10.49
N ILE A 131 -10.86 8.81 -11.28
CA ILE A 131 -10.14 10.08 -11.09
C ILE A 131 -10.52 10.68 -9.73
N LYS A 132 -11.79 10.58 -9.35
CA LYS A 132 -12.26 11.00 -8.03
C LYS A 132 -11.64 10.17 -6.92
N LEU A 133 -11.65 8.83 -7.03
CA LEU A 133 -11.06 7.94 -6.04
C LEU A 133 -9.55 8.15 -5.87
N ALA A 134 -8.83 8.26 -7.00
CA ALA A 134 -7.42 8.57 -7.00
C ALA A 134 -7.18 9.88 -6.25
N ASN A 135 -7.84 10.97 -6.65
CA ASN A 135 -7.61 12.30 -6.07
C ASN A 135 -8.16 12.50 -4.64
N ASN A 136 -8.96 11.57 -4.10
CA ASN A 136 -9.56 11.70 -2.77
C ASN A 136 -8.72 11.06 -1.64
N SER A 137 -7.46 10.71 -1.92
CA SER A 137 -6.51 10.35 -0.86
C SER A 137 -5.84 11.61 -0.29
N GLN A 138 -5.88 11.78 1.04
CA GLN A 138 -5.20 12.90 1.74
C GLN A 138 -3.67 12.96 1.51
N MET A 139 -3.08 11.94 0.89
CA MET A 139 -1.63 11.75 0.77
C MET A 139 -1.10 11.92 -0.66
N LEU A 140 -1.96 12.15 -1.65
CA LEU A 140 -1.48 12.61 -2.96
C LEU A 140 -1.16 14.09 -2.83
N ALA A 141 0.11 14.42 -3.04
CA ALA A 141 0.48 15.77 -3.36
C ALA A 141 -0.38 16.19 -4.56
N ASP A 142 -1.18 17.23 -4.35
CA ASP A 142 -1.73 18.03 -5.43
C ASP A 142 -0.55 18.35 -6.36
N VAL A 143 -0.50 17.70 -7.52
CA VAL A 143 0.47 18.00 -8.56
C VAL A 143 -0.04 19.28 -9.24
N GLY A 144 -0.04 20.35 -8.45
CA GLY A 144 -0.38 21.68 -8.88
C GLY A 144 0.54 22.06 -10.02
N LYS A 145 -0.06 22.32 -11.17
CA LYS A 145 0.48 23.31 -12.10
C LYS A 145 0.51 24.67 -11.43
#